data_AF-A0A059CPK7-F1
#
_entry.id   AF-A0A059CPK7-F1
#
_cell.length_a   1.000
_cell.length_b   1.000
_cell.length_c   1.000
_cell.angle_alpha   90.00
_cell.angle_beta   90.00
_cell.angle_gamma   90.00
#
_symmetry.space_group_name_H-M   'P 1'
#
loop_
_entity.id
_entity.type
_entity.pdbx_description
1 polymer ?
#
loop_
_entity_poly.entity_id
_entity_poly.type
_entity_poly.pdbx_seq_one_letter_code
_entity_poly.pdbx_strand_id
1 'polypeptide(L)'
;MGSIGSLCEVSNVDEGINVIKSRFTSKKVLVLLDDVDDCTHLSALVGDGSWFEAGSIVIITTRNKSILDEGGAGYMYQLKELSFDQSLILFSRHAFRKDSPSSDYKIISHHIASTTGGLPLSLEVIGSFLCGKREEVWKDTLKKLKKVPDKKVQEKLKIS
;
A
#
# COMPACT_ATOMS: atom_id res chain seq x y z
N MET A 1 -21.41 -2.97 30.03
CA MET A 1 -21.16 -1.65 29.43
C MET A 1 -19.67 -1.53 29.18
N GLY A 2 -19.23 -1.80 27.95
CA GLY A 2 -17.82 -1.68 27.58
C GLY A 2 -17.49 -0.21 27.38
N SER A 3 -16.66 0.36 28.25
CA SER A 3 -16.15 1.71 28.06
C SER A 3 -15.26 1.72 26.82
N ILE A 4 -15.73 2.36 25.76
CA ILE A 4 -14.91 2.72 24.60
C ILE A 4 -14.19 4.00 25.01
N GLY A 5 -12.89 3.88 25.28
CA GLY A 5 -11.99 5.03 25.42
C GLY A 5 -11.78 5.55 26.84
N SER A 6 -11.06 4.78 27.65
CA SER A 6 -10.13 5.42 28.60
C SER A 6 -8.84 5.73 27.84
N LEU A 7 -8.40 6.99 27.88
CA LEU A 7 -7.05 7.37 27.45
C LEU A 7 -6.07 6.63 28.39
N CYS A 8 -5.46 5.56 27.91
CA CYS A 8 -4.32 4.98 28.63
C CYS A 8 -3.12 5.82 28.24
N GLU A 9 -2.66 6.65 29.17
CA GLU A 9 -1.34 7.25 29.08
C GLU A 9 -0.33 6.11 29.18
N VAL A 10 0.56 5.99 28.19
CA VAL A 10 1.57 4.94 28.11
C VAL A 10 2.92 5.61 28.23
N SER A 11 3.64 5.33 29.32
CA SER A 11 4.91 5.97 29.65
C SER A 11 6.12 5.28 29.01
N ASN A 12 5.99 4.01 28.63
CA ASN A 12 7.04 3.21 28.02
C ASN A 12 6.47 2.01 27.24
N VAL A 13 7.34 1.29 26.51
CA VAL A 13 6.96 0.16 25.66
C VAL A 13 6.33 -0.99 26.46
N ASP A 14 6.87 -1.35 27.62
CA ASP A 14 6.35 -2.45 28.45
C ASP A 14 4.94 -2.16 28.97
N GLU A 15 4.68 -0.91 29.36
CA GLU A 15 3.34 -0.47 29.72
C GLU A 15 2.38 -0.57 28.53
N GLY A 16 2.82 -0.14 27.34
CA GLY A 16 2.05 -0.25 26.10
C GLY A 16 1.67 -1.69 25.77
N ILE A 17 2.65 -2.61 25.86
CA ILE A 17 2.45 -4.05 25.69
C ILE A 17 1.38 -4.56 26.65
N ASN A 18 1.49 -4.24 27.94
CA ASN A 18 0.53 -4.69 28.95
C ASN A 18 -0.88 -4.12 28.71
N VAL A 19 -0.98 -2.87 28.27
CA VAL A 19 -2.26 -2.23 27.91
C VAL A 19 -2.90 -2.95 26.73
N ILE A 20 -2.16 -3.20 25.65
CA ILE A 20 -2.67 -3.91 24.47
C ILE A 20 -3.11 -5.32 24.86
N LYS A 21 -2.21 -6.10 25.49
CA LYS A 21 -2.48 -7.46 25.91
C LYS A 21 -3.72 -7.55 26.79
N SER A 22 -3.81 -6.77 27.86
CA SER A 22 -4.96 -6.80 28.78
C SER A 22 -6.27 -6.38 28.11
N ARG A 23 -6.23 -5.41 27.20
CA ARG A 23 -7.44 -4.91 26.52
C ARG A 23 -8.00 -5.88 25.49
N PHE A 24 -7.14 -6.67 24.84
CA PHE A 24 -7.52 -7.54 23.73
C PHE A 24 -7.47 -9.04 24.03
N THR A 25 -7.00 -9.42 25.24
CA THR A 25 -7.12 -10.80 25.75
C THR A 25 -8.56 -11.28 25.64
N SER A 26 -8.73 -12.46 25.03
CA SER A 26 -10.03 -13.12 24.83
C SER A 26 -11.05 -12.29 24.05
N LYS A 27 -10.59 -11.39 23.17
CA LYS A 27 -11.43 -10.71 22.18
C LYS A 27 -11.01 -11.11 20.78
N LYS A 28 -12.01 -11.37 19.94
CA LYS A 28 -11.83 -11.48 18.50
C LYS A 28 -11.56 -10.11 17.89
N VAL A 29 -10.40 -9.92 17.28
CA VAL A 29 -9.95 -8.63 16.72
C VAL A 29 -9.52 -8.75 15.25
N LEU A 30 -9.55 -7.62 14.54
CA LEU A 30 -8.86 -7.42 13.27
C LEU A 30 -7.80 -6.33 13.50
N VAL A 31 -6.52 -6.70 13.38
CA VAL A 31 -5.38 -5.80 13.56
C VAL A 31 -4.75 -5.56 12.19
N LEU A 32 -4.52 -4.30 11.84
CA LEU A 32 -3.75 -3.91 10.65
C LEU A 32 -2.51 -3.16 11.12
N LEU A 33 -1.34 -3.70 10.82
CA LEU A 33 -0.05 -3.06 11.05
C LEU A 33 0.50 -2.63 9.69
N ASP A 34 0.54 -1.33 9.48
CA ASP A 34 0.99 -0.75 8.21
C ASP A 34 2.48 -0.37 8.27
N ASP A 35 3.22 -0.67 7.19
CA ASP A 35 4.62 -0.32 6.96
C ASP A 35 5.59 -0.72 8.09
N VAL A 36 5.46 -1.96 8.58
CA VAL A 36 6.36 -2.48 9.63
C VAL A 36 7.76 -2.68 9.06
N ASP A 37 8.75 -2.02 9.64
CA ASP A 37 10.16 -2.05 9.24
C ASP A 37 11.13 -2.62 10.31
N ASP A 38 10.62 -2.92 11.51
CA ASP A 38 11.34 -3.57 12.60
C ASP A 38 10.51 -4.72 13.23
N CYS A 39 11.13 -5.90 13.37
CA CYS A 39 10.56 -7.06 14.04
C CYS A 39 10.21 -6.80 15.52
N THR A 40 10.88 -5.84 16.18
CA THR A 40 10.55 -5.47 17.56
C THR A 40 9.12 -4.94 17.69
N HIS A 41 8.60 -4.29 16.64
CA HIS A 41 7.22 -3.81 16.60
C HIS A 41 6.20 -4.97 16.66
N LEU A 42 6.49 -6.10 16.01
CA LEU A 42 5.60 -7.27 16.04
C LEU A 42 5.53 -7.86 17.45
N SER A 43 6.68 -8.00 18.10
CA SER A 43 6.77 -8.46 19.48
C SER A 43 5.99 -7.54 20.44
N ALA A 44 6.05 -6.22 20.22
CA ALA A 44 5.37 -5.25 21.07
C ALA A 44 3.86 -5.14 20.84
N LEU A 45 3.39 -5.30 19.61
CA LEU A 45 1.99 -5.04 19.24
C LEU A 45 1.13 -6.31 19.19
N VAL A 46 1.75 -7.46 18.91
CA VAL A 46 1.05 -8.71 18.61
C VAL A 46 1.53 -9.85 19.51
N GLY A 47 2.72 -9.71 20.09
CA GLY A 47 3.36 -10.74 20.90
C GLY A 47 3.61 -12.03 20.11
N ASP A 48 3.34 -13.15 20.75
CA ASP A 48 3.36 -14.50 20.15
C ASP A 48 2.01 -14.90 19.52
N GLY A 49 1.08 -13.96 19.38
CA GLY A 49 -0.29 -14.21 18.90
C GLY A 49 -1.23 -14.81 19.94
N SER A 50 -0.75 -15.19 21.13
CA SER A 50 -1.59 -15.75 22.21
C SER A 50 -2.49 -14.70 22.88
N TRP A 51 -2.25 -13.42 22.60
CA TRP A 51 -2.97 -12.32 23.23
C TRP A 51 -4.40 -12.14 22.70
N PHE A 52 -4.75 -12.78 21.58
CA PHE A 52 -6.04 -12.59 20.91
C PHE A 52 -6.88 -13.86 20.93
N GLU A 53 -8.19 -13.71 20.82
CA GLU A 53 -9.10 -14.84 20.71
C GLU A 53 -8.95 -15.56 19.36
N ALA A 54 -9.23 -16.87 19.35
CA ALA A 54 -9.24 -17.67 18.12
C ALA A 54 -10.15 -17.05 17.04
N GLY A 55 -9.66 -17.04 15.80
CA GLY A 55 -10.33 -16.40 14.66
C GLY A 55 -10.08 -14.90 14.53
N SER A 56 -9.24 -14.31 15.39
CA SER A 56 -8.67 -12.99 15.14
C SER A 56 -7.78 -13.00 13.90
N ILE A 57 -7.68 -11.85 13.23
CA ILE A 57 -6.88 -11.69 12.00
C ILE A 57 -5.89 -10.54 12.21
N VAL A 58 -4.62 -10.80 11.95
CA VAL A 58 -3.57 -9.78 11.93
C VAL A 58 -3.07 -9.66 10.49
N ILE A 59 -3.17 -8.46 9.93
CA ILE A 59 -2.67 -8.13 8.60
C ILE A 59 -1.46 -7.22 8.80
N ILE A 60 -0.33 -7.61 8.23
CA ILE A 60 0.92 -6.85 8.31
C ILE A 60 1.28 -6.46 6.88
N THR A 61 1.50 -5.17 6.65
CA THR A 61 2.14 -4.69 5.42
C THR A 61 3.59 -4.36 5.73
N THR A 62 4.51 -4.78 4.87
CA THR A 62 5.93 -4.48 5.00
C THR A 62 6.59 -4.58 3.63
N ARG A 63 7.69 -3.84 3.47
CA ARG A 63 8.58 -3.92 2.31
C ARG A 63 9.72 -4.92 2.53
N ASN A 64 9.92 -5.38 3.77
CA ASN A 64 10.98 -6.31 4.12
C ASN A 64 10.39 -7.67 4.50
N LYS A 65 10.57 -8.65 3.60
CA LYS A 65 10.09 -10.01 3.82
C LYS A 65 10.67 -10.65 5.09
N SER A 66 11.91 -10.32 5.48
CA SER A 66 12.55 -10.94 6.65
C SER A 66 11.76 -10.69 7.94
N ILE A 67 11.04 -9.58 8.02
CA ILE A 67 10.18 -9.24 9.16
C ILE A 67 9.04 -10.24 9.31
N LEU A 68 8.46 -10.71 8.20
CA LEU A 68 7.41 -11.71 8.23
C LEU A 68 7.96 -13.10 8.56
N ASP A 69 9.16 -13.42 8.06
CA ASP A 69 9.85 -14.68 8.35
C ASP A 69 10.22 -14.77 9.85
N GLU A 70 10.79 -13.71 10.42
CA GLU A 70 11.15 -13.61 11.85
C GLU A 70 9.91 -13.53 12.76
N GLY A 71 8.86 -12.83 12.32
CA GLY A 71 7.60 -12.71 13.04
C GLY A 71 6.71 -13.96 12.99
N GLY A 72 7.12 -15.03 12.30
CA GLY A 72 6.37 -16.28 12.22
C GLY A 72 5.03 -16.14 11.49
N ALA A 73 4.95 -15.27 10.47
CA ALA A 73 3.71 -15.03 9.75
C ALA A 73 3.19 -16.30 9.07
N GLY A 74 1.94 -16.69 9.38
CA GLY A 74 1.34 -17.92 8.86
C GLY A 74 1.01 -17.90 7.37
N TYR A 75 0.80 -16.72 6.78
CA TYR A 75 0.55 -16.54 5.35
C TYR A 75 1.27 -15.28 4.85
N MET A 76 2.03 -15.44 3.76
CA MET A 76 2.75 -14.35 3.11
C MET A 76 2.21 -14.12 1.71
N TYR A 77 1.92 -12.87 1.39
CA TYR A 77 1.49 -12.46 0.06
C TYR A 77 2.38 -11.34 -0.47
N GLN A 78 3.14 -11.63 -1.52
CA GLN A 78 3.92 -10.62 -2.22
C GLN A 78 3.01 -9.85 -3.18
N LEU A 79 2.80 -8.56 -2.90
CA LEU A 79 2.15 -7.65 -3.83
C LEU A 79 3.01 -7.51 -5.10
N LYS A 80 2.40 -7.83 -6.24
CA LYS A 80 2.99 -7.67 -7.57
C LYS A 80 2.51 -6.38 -8.21
N GLU A 81 3.26 -5.89 -9.18
CA GLU A 81 2.82 -4.80 -10.04
C GLU A 81 1.52 -5.18 -10.79
N LEU A 82 0.75 -4.17 -11.18
CA LEU A 82 -0.45 -4.37 -11.97
C LEU A 82 -0.11 -4.93 -13.34
N SER A 83 -0.96 -5.83 -13.83
CA SER A 83 -0.94 -6.22 -15.25
C SER A 83 -1.15 -5.00 -16.14
N PHE A 84 -0.80 -5.11 -17.42
CA PHE A 84 -1.02 -4.03 -18.38
C PHE A 84 -2.50 -3.60 -18.45
N ASP A 85 -3.43 -4.56 -18.48
CA ASP A 85 -4.86 -4.27 -18.55
C ASP A 85 -5.36 -3.55 -17.29
N GLN A 86 -4.96 -4.02 -16.09
CA GLN A 86 -5.28 -3.35 -14.83
C GLN A 86 -4.66 -1.95 -14.78
N SER A 87 -3.44 -1.78 -15.29
CA SER A 87 -2.75 -0.50 -15.36
C SER A 87 -3.51 0.48 -16.23
N LEU A 88 -3.97 0.03 -17.41
CA LEU A 88 -4.73 0.85 -18.33
C LEU A 88 -6.08 1.26 -17.73
N ILE A 89 -6.78 0.34 -17.04
CA ILE A 89 -8.03 0.63 -16.34
C ILE A 89 -7.79 1.68 -15.25
N LEU A 90 -6.79 1.48 -14.39
CA LEU A 90 -6.47 2.42 -13.31
C LEU A 90 -6.12 3.80 -13.87
N PHE A 91 -5.19 3.87 -14.82
CA PHE A 91 -4.84 5.11 -15.49
C PHE A 91 -6.07 5.80 -16.08
N SER A 92 -6.94 5.04 -16.75
CA SER A 92 -8.14 5.59 -17.38
C SER A 92 -9.13 6.14 -16.37
N ARG A 93 -9.28 5.49 -15.21
CA ARG A 93 -10.13 5.99 -14.12
C ARG A 93 -9.65 7.34 -13.61
N HIS A 94 -8.34 7.54 -13.53
CA HIS A 94 -7.78 8.82 -13.08
C HIS A 94 -7.77 9.90 -14.17
N ALA A 95 -7.50 9.53 -15.43
CA ALA A 95 -7.40 10.48 -16.54
C ALA A 95 -8.73 10.85 -17.21
N PHE A 96 -9.70 9.92 -17.23
CA PHE A 96 -10.97 10.06 -17.96
C PHE A 96 -12.21 9.80 -17.10
N ARG A 97 -12.05 9.38 -15.84
CA ARG A 97 -13.17 8.95 -14.98
C ARG A 97 -13.98 7.78 -15.56
N LYS A 98 -13.30 6.91 -16.33
CA LYS A 98 -13.86 5.74 -17.03
C LYS A 98 -12.85 4.60 -17.01
N ASP A 99 -13.32 3.37 -17.22
CA ASP A 99 -12.45 2.18 -17.23
C ASP A 99 -11.63 2.05 -18.52
N SER A 100 -11.88 2.90 -19.51
CA SER A 100 -11.19 2.91 -20.80
C SER A 100 -10.84 4.33 -21.24
N PRO A 101 -9.75 4.50 -22.02
CA PRO A 101 -9.40 5.79 -22.57
C PRO A 101 -10.42 6.27 -23.60
N SER A 102 -10.52 7.59 -23.78
CA SER A 102 -11.25 8.17 -24.92
C SER A 102 -10.56 7.81 -26.24
N SER A 103 -11.30 7.73 -27.35
CA SER A 103 -10.80 7.31 -28.67
C SER A 103 -9.51 8.04 -29.06
N ASP A 104 -9.52 9.35 -28.91
CA ASP A 104 -8.45 10.25 -29.36
C ASP A 104 -7.18 10.10 -28.52
N TYR A 105 -7.32 9.61 -27.29
CA TYR A 105 -6.22 9.42 -26.35
C TYR A 105 -5.82 7.95 -26.20
N LYS A 106 -6.43 7.03 -26.97
CA LYS A 106 -6.23 5.58 -26.79
C LYS A 106 -4.74 5.21 -26.90
N ILE A 107 -4.09 5.58 -28.01
CA ILE A 107 -2.70 5.21 -28.28
C ILE A 107 -1.75 5.78 -27.22
N ILE A 108 -1.90 7.06 -26.87
CA ILE A 108 -1.03 7.71 -25.88
C ILE A 108 -1.24 7.16 -24.46
N SER A 109 -2.47 6.78 -24.11
CA SER A 109 -2.79 6.14 -22.83
C SER A 109 -2.12 4.78 -22.69
N HIS A 110 -2.11 3.97 -23.75
CA HIS A 110 -1.43 2.66 -23.76
C HIS A 110 0.09 2.85 -23.56
N HIS A 111 0.69 3.82 -24.27
CA HIS A 111 2.11 4.11 -24.10
C HIS A 111 2.44 4.59 -22.68
N ILE A 112 1.65 5.49 -22.11
CA ILE A 112 1.86 5.96 -20.74
C ILE A 112 1.74 4.80 -19.75
N ALA A 113 0.67 4.02 -19.81
CA ALA A 113 0.46 2.86 -18.92
C ALA A 113 1.59 1.82 -19.04
N SER A 114 2.12 1.60 -20.24
CA SER A 114 3.26 0.69 -20.44
C SER A 114 4.57 1.24 -19.87
N THR A 115 4.72 2.56 -19.74
CA THR A 115 5.95 3.22 -19.26
C THR A 115 5.97 3.36 -17.73
N THR A 116 4.87 3.14 -17.04
CA THR A 116 4.80 3.27 -15.56
C THR A 116 5.15 2.00 -14.80
N GLY A 117 5.52 0.92 -15.50
CA GLY A 117 5.94 -0.35 -14.89
C GLY A 117 4.86 -1.03 -14.03
N GLY A 118 3.58 -0.74 -14.26
CA GLY A 118 2.48 -1.32 -13.49
C GLY A 118 2.33 -0.81 -12.05
N LEU A 119 3.01 0.28 -11.68
CA LEU A 119 2.98 0.85 -10.32
C LEU A 119 1.69 1.68 -10.10
N PRO A 120 0.79 1.27 -9.18
CA PRO A 120 -0.50 1.95 -8.99
C PRO A 120 -0.39 3.44 -8.72
N LEU A 121 0.49 3.85 -7.79
CA LEU A 121 0.65 5.24 -7.42
C LEU A 121 1.16 6.10 -8.60
N SER A 122 2.05 5.56 -9.43
CA SER A 122 2.54 6.28 -10.61
C SER A 122 1.42 6.50 -11.64
N LEU A 123 0.62 5.46 -11.88
CA LEU A 123 -0.54 5.52 -12.78
C LEU A 123 -1.56 6.56 -12.31
N GLU A 124 -1.87 6.56 -11.01
CA GLU A 124 -2.78 7.53 -10.38
C GLU A 124 -2.28 8.97 -10.53
N VAL A 125 -1.02 9.24 -10.16
CA VAL A 125 -0.44 10.58 -10.21
C VAL A 125 -0.43 11.11 -11.64
N ILE A 126 0.01 10.32 -12.61
CA ILE A 126 0.10 10.74 -14.01
C ILE A 126 -1.30 10.87 -14.62
N GLY A 127 -2.20 9.91 -14.37
CA GLY A 127 -3.57 9.96 -14.86
C GLY A 127 -4.31 11.19 -14.34
N SER A 128 -4.20 11.45 -13.04
CA SER A 128 -4.86 12.60 -12.40
C SER A 128 -4.29 13.93 -12.90
N PHE A 129 -2.97 14.02 -13.11
CA PHE A 129 -2.32 15.20 -13.69
C PHE A 129 -2.82 15.51 -15.12
N LEU A 130 -3.04 14.47 -15.93
CA LEU A 130 -3.44 14.59 -17.33
C LEU A 130 -4.95 14.80 -17.54
N CYS A 131 -5.76 14.56 -16.51
CA CYS A 131 -7.20 14.76 -16.55
C CYS A 131 -7.56 16.18 -17.00
N GLY A 132 -8.33 16.28 -18.09
CA GLY A 132 -8.76 17.56 -18.68
C GLY A 132 -7.66 18.38 -19.36
N LYS A 133 -6.44 17.85 -19.51
CA LYS A 133 -5.36 18.53 -20.23
C LYS A 133 -5.46 18.30 -21.74
N ARG A 134 -4.97 19.28 -22.51
CA ARG A 134 -4.85 19.19 -23.98
C ARG A 134 -3.80 18.16 -24.38
N GLU A 135 -3.95 17.61 -25.58
CA GLU A 135 -3.09 16.55 -26.13
C GLU A 135 -1.59 16.91 -26.14
N GLU A 136 -1.21 18.19 -26.28
CA GLU A 136 0.20 18.59 -26.22
C GLU A 136 0.85 18.23 -24.87
N VAL A 137 0.13 18.46 -23.77
CA VAL A 137 0.60 18.14 -22.41
C VAL A 137 0.79 16.64 -22.23
N TRP A 138 -0.09 15.84 -22.84
CA TRP A 138 0.03 14.38 -22.83
C TRP A 138 1.29 13.93 -23.57
N LYS A 139 1.53 14.47 -24.78
CA LYS A 139 2.71 14.17 -25.60
C LYS A 139 4.00 14.53 -24.85
N ASP A 140 4.04 15.68 -24.22
CA ASP A 140 5.21 16.13 -23.46
C ASP A 140 5.43 15.32 -22.18
N THR A 141 4.36 14.92 -21.50
CA THR A 141 4.43 14.01 -20.34
C THR A 141 5.00 12.66 -20.75
N LEU A 142 4.51 12.06 -21.85
CA LEU A 142 5.05 10.80 -22.36
C LEU A 142 6.54 10.92 -22.72
N LYS A 143 6.96 12.03 -23.36
CA LYS A 143 8.38 12.27 -23.65
C LYS A 143 9.24 12.33 -22.39
N LYS A 144 8.73 12.92 -21.31
CA LYS A 144 9.42 12.98 -20.01
C LYS A 144 9.51 11.60 -19.35
N LEU A 145 8.43 10.83 -19.37
CA LEU A 145 8.38 9.48 -18.80
C LEU A 145 9.41 8.56 -19.47
N LYS A 146 9.53 8.59 -20.80
CA LYS A 146 10.54 7.81 -21.55
C LYS A 146 11.99 8.13 -21.19
N LYS A 147 12.27 9.26 -20.52
CA LYS A 147 13.62 9.64 -20.08
C LYS A 147 13.94 9.19 -18.67
N VAL A 148 12.95 8.80 -17.88
CA VAL A 148 13.14 8.38 -16.49
C VAL A 148 13.22 6.85 -16.46
N PRO A 149 14.32 6.25 -16.00
CA PRO A 149 14.38 4.79 -15.84
C PRO A 149 13.39 4.31 -14.78
N ASP A 150 12.65 3.24 -15.09
CA ASP A 150 11.67 2.61 -14.19
C ASP A 150 12.28 2.30 -12.80
N LYS A 151 13.54 1.85 -12.78
CA LYS A 151 14.28 1.56 -11.53
C LYS A 151 14.35 2.77 -10.59
N LYS A 152 14.54 3.99 -11.11
CA LYS A 152 14.61 5.20 -10.28
C LYS A 152 13.25 5.56 -9.67
N VAL A 153 12.17 5.28 -10.38
CA VAL A 153 10.81 5.47 -9.85
C VAL A 153 10.52 4.44 -8.77
N GLN A 154 10.82 3.16 -9.03
CA GLN A 154 10.69 2.09 -8.04
C GLN A 154 11.52 2.36 -6.77
N GLU A 155 12.76 2.83 -6.90
CA GLU A 155 13.61 3.22 -5.75
C GLU A 155 13.01 4.36 -4.93
N LYS A 156 12.43 5.37 -5.57
CA LYS A 156 11.74 6.46 -4.85
C LYS A 156 10.46 6.00 -4.18
N LEU A 157 9.74 5.07 -4.78
CA LEU A 157 8.54 4.50 -4.16
C LEU A 157 8.89 3.62 -2.97
N LYS A 158 10.09 3.02 -2.92
CA LYS A 158 10.56 2.27 -1.75
C LYS A 158 10.77 3.13 -0.50
N ILE A 159 10.95 4.44 -0.65
CA ILE A 159 11.14 5.39 0.49
C ILE A 159 9.89 6.22 0.81
N SER A 160 8.83 6.14 -0.01
CA SER A 160 7.58 6.89 0.18
C SER A 160 6.61 6.16 1.08
#